data_AF-A0A434SPQ1-F1
#
_entry.id   AF-A0A434SPQ1-F1
#
_cell.length_a   1.000
_cell.length_b   1.000
_cell.length_c   1.000
_cell.angle_alpha   90.00
_cell.angle_beta   90.00
_cell.angle_gamma   90.00
#
_symmetry.space_group_name_H-M   'P 1'
#
loop_
_entity.id
_entity.type
_entity.pdbx_description
1 polymer ?
#
loop_
_entity_poly.entity_id
_entity_poly.type
_entity_poly.pdbx_seq_one_letter_code
_entity_poly.pdbx_strand_id
1 'polypeptide(L)' 'LEPAARAIQPAIGDALKALKKAGAAFARMSGSGATCFGLFETGNVAKRAAIDIRRRHPGWFVAATRSMETD' A
#
# COMPACT_ATOMS: atom_id res chain seq x y z
N LEU A 1 4.32 6.28 14.70
CA LEU A 1 3.08 5.56 15.08
C LEU A 1 2.98 4.16 14.45
N GLU A 2 3.47 3.95 13.22
CA GLU A 2 3.37 2.65 12.54
C GLU A 2 3.82 1.42 13.36
N PRO A 3 4.94 1.43 14.12
CA PRO A 3 5.33 0.26 14.91
C PRO A 3 4.29 -0.14 15.97
N ALA A 4 3.71 0.84 16.68
CA ALA A 4 2.67 0.60 17.67
C ALA A 4 1.36 0.14 17.02
N ALA A 5 0.97 0.76 15.90
CA ALA A 5 -0.22 0.37 15.15
C ALA A 5 -0.12 -1.08 14.63
N ARG A 6 1.06 -1.51 14.16
CA ARG A 6 1.33 -2.89 13.74
C ARG A 6 1.25 -3.91 14.89
N ALA A 7 1.60 -3.50 16.10
CA ALA A 7 1.49 -4.37 17.28
C ALA A 7 0.02 -4.60 17.68
N ILE A 8 -0.83 -3.58 17.54
CA ILE A 8 -2.25 -3.67 17.87
C ILE A 8 -3.06 -4.34 16.74
N GLN A 9 -2.75 -4.03 15.47
CA GLN A 9 -3.44 -4.55 14.30
C GLN A 9 -2.44 -5.15 13.28
N PRO A 10 -2.20 -6.48 13.32
CA PRO A 10 -1.27 -7.16 12.42
C PRO A 10 -1.56 -6.97 10.93
N ALA A 11 -2.82 -6.73 10.55
CA ALA A 11 -3.21 -6.51 9.15
C ALA A 11 -2.49 -5.31 8.50
N ILE A 12 -2.05 -4.32 9.30
CA ILE A 12 -1.21 -3.22 8.80
C ILE A 12 0.13 -3.74 8.29
N GLY A 13 0.75 -4.67 9.04
CA GLY A 13 1.99 -5.32 8.62
C GLY A 13 1.81 -6.13 7.34
N ASP A 14 0.67 -6.80 7.17
CA ASP A 14 0.39 -7.59 5.97
C ASP A 14 0.13 -6.70 4.75
N ALA A 15 -0.56 -5.57 4.90
CA ALA A 15 -0.71 -4.58 3.83
C ALA A 15 0.64 -4.02 3.36
N LEU A 16 1.54 -3.68 4.28
CA LEU A 16 2.89 -3.20 3.95
C LEU A 16 3.72 -4.28 3.23
N LYS A 17 3.64 -5.54 3.68
CA LYS A 17 4.29 -6.67 3.00
C LYS A 17 3.73 -6.90 1.61
N ALA A 18 2.41 -6.80 1.43
CA ALA A 18 1.75 -6.96 0.14
C ALA A 18 2.23 -5.90 -0.87
N LEU A 19 2.34 -4.64 -0.44
CA LEU A 19 2.87 -3.53 -1.25
C LEU A 19 4.32 -3.78 -1.65
N LYS A 20 5.18 -4.19 -0.71
CA LYS A 20 6.59 -4.52 -1.00
C LYS A 20 6.71 -5.71 -1.96
N LYS A 21 5.94 -6.77 -1.74
CA LYS A 21 5.92 -7.96 -2.63
C LYS A 21 5.40 -7.62 -4.03
N ALA A 22 4.54 -6.61 -4.16
CA ALA A 22 4.06 -6.13 -5.46
C ALA A 22 5.04 -5.19 -6.18
N GLY A 23 6.23 -4.94 -5.61
CA GLY A 23 7.29 -4.15 -6.24
C GLY A 23 7.35 -2.69 -5.81
N ALA A 24 6.74 -2.32 -4.68
CA ALA A 24 6.83 -0.94 -4.20
C ALA A 24 8.25 -0.62 -3.72
N ALA A 25 8.87 0.41 -4.30
CA ALA A 25 10.19 0.91 -3.87
C ALA A 25 10.12 1.42 -2.41
N PHE A 26 8.98 1.99 -2.03
CA PHE A 26 8.69 2.46 -0.69
C PHE A 26 7.28 2.03 -0.27
N ALA A 27 7.08 1.71 1.00
CA ALA A 27 5.75 1.44 1.55
C ALA A 27 5.67 1.93 3.00
N ARG A 28 4.57 2.60 3.36
CA ARG A 28 4.31 3.09 4.73
C ARG A 28 2.82 3.21 5.01
N MET A 29 2.51 3.30 6.29
CA MET A 29 1.20 3.76 6.76
C MET A 29 1.05 5.27 6.54
N SER A 30 -0.10 5.71 6.06
CA SER A 30 -0.45 7.11 5.89
C SER A 30 -0.91 7.73 7.22
N GLY A 31 -0.15 8.69 7.75
CA GLY A 31 -0.49 9.41 8.99
C GLY A 31 -0.70 8.49 10.20
N SER A 32 -1.85 8.62 10.86
CA SER A 32 -2.31 7.76 11.96
C SER A 32 -2.85 6.40 11.50
N GLY A 33 -3.01 6.17 10.20
CA GLY A 33 -3.45 4.89 9.64
C GLY A 33 -4.97 4.68 9.63
N ALA A 34 -5.46 3.48 9.29
CA ALA A 34 -4.72 2.26 8.95
C ALA A 34 -4.34 2.12 7.46
N THR A 35 -4.68 3.12 6.63
CA THR A 35 -4.38 3.10 5.20
C THR A 35 -2.88 3.01 4.96
N CYS A 36 -2.46 2.04 4.15
CA CYS A 36 -1.08 1.86 3.72
C CYS A 36 -0.94 2.23 2.24
N PHE A 37 0.19 2.82 1.86
CA PHE A 37 0.49 3.18 0.48
C PHE A 37 1.88 2.70 0.07
N GLY A 38 2.07 2.50 -1.24
CA GLY A 38 3.35 2.15 -1.83
C GLY A 38 3.68 3.04 -3.01
N LEU A 39 4.96 3.39 -3.17
CA LEU A 39 5.47 4.13 -4.32
C LEU A 39 5.99 3.17 -5.37
N PHE A 40 5.54 3.37 -6.60
CA PHE A 40 5.91 2.57 -7.77
C PHE A 40 6.49 3.49 -8.84
N GLU A 41 7.39 2.94 -9.64
CA GLU A 41 8.11 3.69 -10.68
C GLU A 41 7.17 4.38 -11.68
N THR A 42 6.08 3.71 -12.06
CA THR A 42 5.10 4.27 -12.99
C THR A 42 3.66 3.96 -12.57
N GLY A 43 2.72 4.76 -13.06
CA GLY A 43 1.29 4.49 -12.87
C GLY A 43 0.83 3.14 -13.43
N ASN A 44 1.47 2.63 -14.50
CA ASN A 44 1.19 1.31 -15.05
C ASN A 44 1.63 0.19 -14.10
N VAL A 45 2.80 0.33 -13.47
CA VAL A 45 3.27 -0.60 -12.44
C VAL A 45 2.34 -0.55 -11.22
N ALA A 46 1.93 0.63 -10.76
CA ALA A 46 0.98 0.79 -9.66
C ALA A 46 -0.38 0.11 -9.96
N LYS A 47 -0.91 0.25 -11.18
CA LYS A 47 -2.15 -0.42 -11.61
C LYS A 47 -2.03 -1.94 -11.58
N ARG A 48 -0.92 -2.49 -12.09
CA ARG A 48 -0.64 -3.95 -12.05
C ARG A 48 -0.53 -4.45 -10.61
N ALA A 49 0.18 -3.73 -9.75
CA ALA A 49 0.27 -4.03 -8.33
C ALA A 49 -1.11 -4.04 -7.67
N ALA A 50 -1.96 -3.05 -7.94
CA ALA A 50 -3.31 -2.98 -7.38
C ALA A 50 -4.21 -4.15 -7.84
N ILE A 51 -4.08 -4.60 -9.09
CA ILE A 51 -4.82 -5.78 -9.60
C ILE A 51 -4.35 -7.05 -8.88
N ASP A 52 -3.04 -7.24 -8.77
CA ASP A 52 -2.47 -8.44 -8.18
C ASP A 52 -2.72 -8.53 -6.66
N ILE A 53 -2.66 -7.41 -5.94
CA ILE A 53 -3.03 -7.36 -4.51
C ILE A 53 -4.52 -7.71 -4.33
N ARG A 54 -5.43 -7.13 -5.14
CA ARG A 54 -6.87 -7.46 -5.07
C ARG A 54 -7.14 -8.93 -5.34
N ARG A 55 -6.44 -9.53 -6.30
CA ARG A 55 -6.59 -10.96 -6.60
C ARG A 55 -6.18 -11.85 -5.42
N ARG A 56 -5.12 -11.50 -4.69
CA ARG A 56 -4.64 -12.26 -3.52
C ARG A 56 -5.42 -11.96 -2.25
N HIS A 57 -6.00 -10.77 -2.15
CA HIS A 57 -6.74 -10.28 -0.99
C HIS A 57 -8.09 -9.68 -1.45
N PRO A 58 -9.06 -10.53 -1.87
CA PRO A 58 -10.31 -10.07 -2.50
C PRO A 58 -11.20 -9.22 -1.59
N GLY A 59 -11.04 -9.31 -0.27
CA GLY A 59 -11.76 -8.48 0.70
C GLY A 59 -11.13 -7.11 0.97
N TRP A 60 -9.99 -6.78 0.34
CA TRP A 60 -9.30 -5.53 0.61
C TRP A 60 -9.69 -4.43 -0.38
N PHE A 61 -9.89 -3.21 0.14
CA PHE A 61 -9.93 -2.01 -0.69
C PHE A 61 -8.52 -1.69 -1.20
N VAL A 62 -8.35 -1.60 -2.51
CA VAL A 62 -7.07 -1.27 -3.15
C VAL A 62 -7.33 -0.37 -4.36
N ALA A 63 -6.65 0.78 -4.37
CA ALA A 63 -6.72 1.75 -5.47
C ALA A 63 -5.31 2.13 -5.92
N ALA A 64 -5.10 2.17 -7.24
CA ALA A 64 -3.91 2.80 -7.82
C ALA A 64 -4.19 4.29 -7.99
N THR A 65 -3.31 5.14 -7.46
CA THR A 65 -3.41 6.59 -7.50
C THR A 65 -2.15 7.22 -8.10
N ARG A 66 -2.16 8.53 -8.30
CA ARG A 66 -0.99 9.32 -8.72
C ARG A 66 -0.70 10.39 -7.66
N SER A 67 0.57 10.76 -7.53
CA SER A 67 0.94 11.98 -6.80
C SER A 67 0.39 13.19 -7.57
N MET A 68 0.00 14.21 -6.82
CA MET A 68 -0.35 15.51 -7.38
C MET A 68 0.92 16.35 -7.49
N GLU A 69 1.06 17.13 -8.55
CA GLU A 69 2.03 18.23 -8.55
C GLU A 69 1.53 19.31 -7.59
N THR A 70 2.46 19.92 -6.87
CA THR A 70 2.20 21.18 -6.16
C THR A 70 2.37 22.31 -7.15
N ASP A 71 1.31 23.11 -7.35
CA ASP A 71 1.37 24.38 -8.06
C ASP A 71 2.39 25.35 -7.44
#